data_AF-A0A1G2Y332-F1
#
_entry.id   AF-A0A1G2Y332-F1
#
_cell.length_a   1.000
_cell.length_b   1.000
_cell.length_c   1.000
_cell.angle_alpha   90.00
_cell.angle_beta   90.00
_cell.angle_gamma   90.00
#
_symmetry.space_group_name_H-M   'P 1'
#
loop_
_entity.id
_entity.type
_entity.pdbx_description
1 polymer ?
#
loop_
_entity_poly.entity_id
_entity_poly.type
_entity_poly.pdbx_seq_one_letter_code
_entity_poly.pdbx_strand_id
1 'polypeptide(L)'
;MTNKQAAIQIIRCLRKEGFEALLAGGCVRDMLLGKEPKDYDVATDARPEQICKLFRRTIRVGAKFGVIIVMMDGHQIEVATFRADTGYSDGRRPDKVSFTSAENDALRRDFTINGMFFDPIKGDVLDFVEGQKDLKKKIIRTIGDADERLGEDYLRMLRAVRFAGQLDFKIEKNTLAAIKRRHSSITKISGERIAMELESLMAAAKRIKGLKLFVETGLAKEIFPALRDKVTLGMNVFKHFPKDTTFELAIAGLFCGCDTDEAMQNLEVLKLSTSKLKYINFLLEKREYLNKTLSLAELKMIVSQPYYEDLFALQKGIFKAERKKLTALMAINRRAKSLAGKELKPKPLLNGHEIMALGAEAGPQVGHISKELYVELLSERLKNKEDAKKWVENWIKKHKS
;
A
#
# COMPACT_ATOMS: atom_id res chain seq x y z
N MET A 1 -12.45 -8.33 -25.85
CA MET A 1 -12.65 -6.86 -25.76
C MET A 1 -11.58 -6.31 -24.82
N THR A 2 -11.20 -5.04 -24.92
CA THR A 2 -10.34 -4.36 -23.92
C THR A 2 -11.19 -3.45 -23.03
N ASN A 3 -10.70 -3.03 -21.86
CA ASN A 3 -11.40 -2.06 -20.99
C ASN A 3 -11.77 -0.78 -21.77
N LYS A 4 -10.87 -0.28 -22.63
CA LYS A 4 -11.13 0.86 -23.51
C LYS A 4 -12.30 0.60 -24.45
N GLN A 5 -12.32 -0.54 -25.12
CA GLN A 5 -13.39 -0.90 -26.06
C GLN A 5 -14.73 -1.04 -25.33
N ALA A 6 -14.74 -1.64 -24.14
CA ALA A 6 -15.92 -1.78 -23.29
C ALA A 6 -16.48 -0.41 -22.89
N ALA A 7 -15.63 0.51 -22.42
CA ALA A 7 -16.04 1.86 -22.05
C ALA A 7 -16.60 2.65 -23.25
N ILE A 8 -15.96 2.56 -24.42
CA ILE A 8 -16.45 3.20 -25.66
C ILE A 8 -17.79 2.60 -26.08
N GLN A 9 -17.98 1.29 -25.94
CA GLN A 9 -19.26 0.65 -26.23
C GLN A 9 -20.37 1.10 -25.28
N ILE A 10 -20.08 1.22 -23.99
CA ILE A 10 -21.01 1.78 -23.00
C ILE A 10 -21.40 3.22 -23.38
N ILE A 11 -20.42 4.05 -23.75
CA ILE A 11 -20.68 5.43 -24.23
C ILE A 11 -21.59 5.40 -25.46
N ARG A 12 -21.32 4.55 -26.44
CA ARG A 12 -22.16 4.43 -27.64
C ARG A 12 -23.59 3.98 -27.31
N CYS A 13 -23.76 3.05 -26.38
CA CYS A 13 -25.09 2.62 -25.91
C CYS A 13 -25.85 3.76 -25.25
N LEU A 14 -25.22 4.51 -24.34
CA LEU A 14 -25.84 5.66 -23.68
C LEU A 14 -26.25 6.74 -24.69
N ARG A 15 -25.37 7.06 -25.66
CA ARG A 15 -25.68 8.06 -26.68
C ARG A 15 -26.81 7.67 -27.62
N LYS A 16 -26.98 6.38 -27.92
CA LYS A 16 -28.12 5.90 -28.74
C LYS A 16 -29.46 6.18 -28.06
N GLU A 17 -29.49 6.18 -26.74
CA GLU A 17 -30.67 6.52 -25.94
C GLU A 17 -30.81 8.04 -25.67
N GLY A 18 -29.95 8.87 -26.30
CA GLY A 18 -30.00 10.33 -26.20
C GLY A 18 -29.25 10.93 -25.02
N PHE A 19 -28.52 10.14 -24.24
CA PHE A 19 -27.71 10.64 -23.12
C PHE A 19 -26.36 11.18 -23.57
N GLU A 20 -25.85 12.20 -22.86
CA GLU A 20 -24.45 12.56 -22.94
C GLU A 20 -23.60 11.53 -22.19
N ALA A 21 -22.51 11.07 -22.80
CA ALA A 21 -21.58 10.14 -22.16
C ALA A 21 -20.15 10.40 -22.65
N LEU A 22 -19.21 10.45 -21.71
CA LEU A 22 -17.82 10.85 -21.90
C LEU A 22 -16.88 9.96 -21.07
N LEU A 23 -15.63 9.85 -21.47
CA LEU A 23 -14.58 9.34 -20.60
C LEU A 23 -14.17 10.44 -19.60
N ALA A 24 -13.89 10.06 -18.35
CA ALA A 24 -13.61 11.01 -17.28
C ALA A 24 -12.42 10.60 -16.40
N GLY A 25 -11.86 11.57 -15.66
CA GLY A 25 -10.92 11.29 -14.57
C GLY A 25 -9.51 10.93 -15.04
N GLY A 26 -8.88 9.98 -14.33
CA GLY A 26 -7.47 9.64 -14.54
C GLY A 26 -7.17 9.09 -15.93
N CYS A 27 -8.13 8.40 -16.55
CA CYS A 27 -7.95 7.82 -17.88
C CYS A 27 -7.73 8.89 -18.96
N VAL A 28 -8.44 10.01 -18.89
CA VAL A 28 -8.30 11.16 -19.80
C VAL A 28 -6.90 11.76 -19.66
N ARG A 29 -6.48 12.02 -18.43
CA ARG A 29 -5.13 12.53 -18.13
C ARG A 29 -4.04 11.62 -18.68
N ASP A 30 -4.15 10.32 -18.44
CA ASP A 30 -3.12 9.36 -18.82
C ASP A 30 -3.05 9.21 -20.35
N MET A 31 -4.19 9.20 -21.04
CA MET A 31 -4.26 9.25 -22.50
C MET A 31 -3.58 10.51 -23.07
N LEU A 32 -3.82 11.68 -22.49
CA LEU A 32 -3.19 12.94 -22.93
C LEU A 32 -1.69 13.00 -22.64
N LEU A 33 -1.20 12.21 -21.69
CA LEU A 33 0.23 12.01 -21.43
C LEU A 33 0.85 10.93 -22.32
N GLY A 34 0.11 10.34 -23.26
CA GLY A 34 0.56 9.25 -24.12
C GLY A 34 0.77 7.93 -23.38
N LYS A 35 0.13 7.76 -22.22
CA LYS A 35 0.17 6.52 -21.43
C LYS A 35 -1.10 5.73 -21.65
N GLU A 36 -1.02 4.41 -21.50
CA GLU A 36 -2.20 3.55 -21.48
C GLU A 36 -2.84 3.58 -20.08
N PRO A 37 -4.11 4.03 -19.95
CA PRO A 37 -4.87 3.92 -18.71
C PRO A 37 -5.08 2.47 -18.28
N LYS A 38 -5.04 2.23 -16.97
CA LYS A 38 -5.40 0.92 -16.39
C LYS A 38 -6.91 0.72 -16.35
N ASP A 39 -7.59 1.78 -15.92
CA ASP A 39 -9.02 1.82 -15.71
C ASP A 39 -9.62 2.93 -16.59
N TYR A 40 -10.85 2.73 -17.05
CA TYR A 40 -11.59 3.66 -17.89
C TYR A 40 -12.92 3.97 -17.23
N ASP A 41 -13.09 5.22 -16.79
CA ASP A 41 -14.32 5.67 -16.15
C ASP A 41 -15.20 6.41 -17.15
N VAL A 42 -16.49 6.13 -17.14
CA VAL A 42 -17.50 6.80 -17.96
C VAL A 42 -18.29 7.75 -17.08
N ALA A 43 -18.51 8.98 -17.54
CA ALA A 43 -19.41 9.93 -16.92
C ALA A 43 -20.55 10.29 -17.89
N THR A 44 -21.78 10.42 -17.37
CA THR A 44 -22.99 10.59 -18.19
C THR A 44 -24.06 11.40 -17.47
N ASP A 45 -24.99 12.02 -18.20
CA ASP A 45 -26.19 12.62 -17.61
C ASP A 45 -27.30 11.59 -17.30
N ALA A 46 -27.13 10.32 -17.71
CA ALA A 46 -28.03 9.24 -17.36
C ALA A 46 -28.01 8.94 -15.85
N ARG A 47 -29.19 8.85 -15.24
CA ARG A 47 -29.35 8.54 -13.81
C ARG A 47 -29.09 7.05 -13.51
N PRO A 48 -28.72 6.67 -12.27
CA PRO A 48 -28.44 5.29 -11.90
C PRO A 48 -29.53 4.28 -12.28
N GLU A 49 -30.80 4.66 -12.15
CA GLU A 49 -31.93 3.81 -12.54
C GLU A 49 -32.01 3.61 -14.05
N GLN A 50 -31.68 4.64 -14.85
CA GLN A 50 -31.66 4.57 -16.31
C GLN A 50 -30.50 3.70 -16.79
N ILE A 51 -29.32 3.85 -16.17
CA ILE A 51 -28.15 2.99 -16.42
C ILE A 51 -28.50 1.51 -16.13
N CYS A 52 -29.11 1.22 -14.97
CA CYS A 52 -29.51 -0.15 -14.62
C CYS A 52 -30.58 -0.74 -15.54
N LYS A 53 -31.45 0.10 -16.14
CA LYS A 53 -32.43 -0.36 -17.14
C LYS A 53 -31.78 -0.65 -18.49
N LEU A 54 -30.78 0.15 -18.88
CA LEU A 54 -30.10 0.02 -20.16
C LEU A 54 -29.14 -1.17 -20.22
N PHE A 55 -28.48 -1.49 -19.10
CA PHE A 55 -27.48 -2.55 -19.06
C PHE A 55 -27.94 -3.75 -18.23
N ARG A 56 -27.89 -4.95 -18.83
CA ARG A 56 -28.37 -6.21 -18.23
C ARG A 56 -27.64 -6.60 -16.93
N ARG A 57 -26.33 -6.31 -16.84
CA ARG A 57 -25.49 -6.68 -15.70
C ARG A 57 -24.86 -5.45 -15.09
N THR A 58 -25.42 -4.97 -13.98
CA THR A 58 -24.91 -3.82 -13.22
C THR A 58 -24.76 -4.13 -11.74
N ILE A 59 -23.75 -3.56 -11.11
CA ILE A 59 -23.56 -3.61 -9.65
C ILE A 59 -23.76 -2.19 -9.11
N ARG A 60 -24.71 -2.04 -8.19
CA ARG A 60 -25.06 -0.77 -7.54
C ARG A 60 -24.08 -0.42 -6.41
N VAL A 61 -22.80 -0.31 -6.73
CA VAL A 61 -21.79 0.15 -5.77
C VAL A 61 -21.85 1.66 -5.68
N GLY A 62 -22.38 2.19 -4.57
CA GLY A 62 -22.44 3.64 -4.38
C GLY A 62 -23.49 4.34 -5.24
N ALA A 63 -24.61 3.70 -5.56
CA ALA A 63 -25.72 4.32 -6.28
C ALA A 63 -26.25 5.60 -5.61
N LYS A 64 -26.16 5.69 -4.27
CA LYS A 64 -26.44 6.92 -3.48
C LYS A 64 -25.55 8.12 -3.88
N PHE A 65 -24.41 7.83 -4.48
CA PHE A 65 -23.42 8.78 -4.97
C PHE A 65 -23.42 8.88 -6.52
N GLY A 66 -24.40 8.27 -7.19
CA GLY A 66 -24.52 8.31 -8.64
C GLY A 66 -23.55 7.41 -9.41
N VAL A 67 -22.90 6.42 -8.75
CA VAL A 67 -21.97 5.50 -9.41
C VAL A 67 -22.61 4.12 -9.58
N ILE A 68 -22.46 3.53 -10.77
CA ILE A 68 -22.89 2.19 -11.13
C ILE A 68 -21.74 1.48 -11.84
N ILE A 69 -21.42 0.25 -11.44
CA ILE A 69 -20.48 -0.59 -12.19
C ILE A 69 -21.26 -1.34 -13.26
N VAL A 70 -20.92 -1.14 -14.53
CA VAL A 70 -21.49 -1.86 -15.67
C VAL A 70 -20.55 -2.99 -16.08
N MET A 71 -21.08 -4.21 -16.16
CA MET A 71 -20.36 -5.38 -16.66
C MET A 71 -20.56 -5.49 -18.17
N MET A 72 -19.50 -5.33 -18.96
CA MET A 72 -19.52 -5.45 -20.42
C MET A 72 -18.48 -6.46 -20.87
N ASP A 73 -18.91 -7.59 -21.43
CA ASP A 73 -18.04 -8.68 -21.93
C ASP A 73 -16.92 -9.11 -20.97
N GLY A 74 -17.26 -9.20 -19.67
CA GLY A 74 -16.32 -9.59 -18.61
C GLY A 74 -15.51 -8.44 -18.01
N HIS A 75 -15.65 -7.21 -18.53
CA HIS A 75 -14.99 -6.01 -18.02
C HIS A 75 -15.90 -5.22 -17.07
N GLN A 76 -15.32 -4.69 -15.99
CA GLN A 76 -15.98 -3.81 -15.03
C GLN A 76 -15.66 -2.36 -15.37
N ILE A 77 -16.68 -1.58 -15.72
CA ILE A 77 -16.54 -0.15 -16.04
C ILE A 77 -17.37 0.66 -15.06
N GLU A 78 -16.75 1.62 -14.38
CA GLU A 78 -17.46 2.57 -13.54
C GLU A 78 -18.18 3.61 -14.41
N VAL A 79 -19.50 3.70 -14.25
CA VAL A 79 -20.35 4.68 -14.93
C VAL A 79 -20.94 5.60 -13.87
N ALA A 80 -20.54 6.86 -13.89
CA ALA A 80 -20.95 7.87 -12.93
C ALA A 80 -21.90 8.89 -13.57
N THR A 81 -23.04 9.15 -12.93
CA THR A 81 -23.91 10.27 -13.31
C THR A 81 -23.22 11.59 -12.96
N PHE A 82 -23.23 12.55 -13.89
CA PHE A 82 -22.77 13.91 -13.66
C PHE A 82 -23.48 14.50 -12.47
N ARG A 83 -22.70 15.07 -11.54
CA ARG A 83 -23.25 15.57 -10.29
C ARG A 83 -22.53 16.82 -9.80
N ALA A 84 -23.25 17.64 -9.06
CA ALA A 84 -22.72 18.66 -8.18
C ALA A 84 -22.92 18.20 -6.74
N ASP A 85 -21.93 18.51 -5.91
CA ASP A 85 -21.86 18.11 -4.51
C ASP A 85 -22.07 19.37 -3.65
N THR A 86 -23.04 19.35 -2.73
CA THR A 86 -23.35 20.49 -1.85
C THR A 86 -23.27 20.09 -0.39
N GLY A 87 -22.56 20.91 0.41
CA GLY A 87 -22.33 20.69 1.84
C GLY A 87 -21.37 19.52 2.09
N TYR A 88 -20.50 19.64 3.09
CA TYR A 88 -19.58 18.58 3.50
C TYR A 88 -19.44 18.61 5.02
N SER A 89 -20.48 18.18 5.74
CA SER A 89 -20.50 18.22 7.21
C SER A 89 -19.42 17.34 7.86
N ASP A 90 -19.07 16.20 7.24
CA ASP A 90 -18.09 15.24 7.76
C ASP A 90 -16.69 15.36 7.11
N GLY A 91 -16.49 16.33 6.21
CA GLY A 91 -15.24 16.52 5.48
C GLY A 91 -14.89 15.36 4.54
N ARG A 92 -15.90 14.63 4.04
CA ARG A 92 -15.74 13.54 3.08
C ARG A 92 -16.92 13.41 2.12
N ARG A 93 -18.13 13.28 2.66
CA ARG A 93 -19.34 12.96 1.93
C ARG A 93 -20.13 14.24 1.70
N PRO A 94 -20.62 14.47 0.49
CA PRO A 94 -21.51 15.57 0.27
C PRO A 94 -22.81 15.35 1.06
N ASP A 95 -23.31 16.40 1.70
CA ASP A 95 -24.59 16.36 2.42
C ASP A 95 -25.74 16.12 1.43
N LYS A 96 -25.60 16.65 0.22
CA LYS A 96 -26.55 16.44 -0.88
C LYS A 96 -25.83 16.38 -2.22
N VAL A 97 -26.31 15.50 -3.08
CA VAL A 97 -25.86 15.33 -4.47
C VAL A 97 -26.99 15.76 -5.40
N SER A 98 -26.68 16.61 -6.38
CA SER A 98 -27.61 16.99 -7.46
C SER A 98 -27.05 16.58 -8.81
N PHE A 99 -27.87 15.96 -9.67
CA PHE A 99 -27.43 15.62 -11.02
C PHE A 99 -27.44 16.84 -11.93
N THR A 100 -26.41 16.98 -12.78
CA THR A 100 -26.08 18.24 -13.48
C THR A 100 -25.35 17.99 -14.80
N SER A 101 -24.77 19.03 -15.41
CA SER A 101 -23.96 18.98 -16.63
C SER A 101 -22.53 18.49 -16.39
N ALA A 102 -21.83 18.10 -17.47
CA ALA A 102 -20.42 17.76 -17.45
C ALA A 102 -19.54 18.90 -16.86
N GLU A 103 -19.85 20.16 -17.16
CA GLU A 103 -19.14 21.33 -16.64
C GLU A 103 -19.22 21.40 -15.11
N ASN A 104 -20.42 21.28 -14.53
CA ASN A 104 -20.59 21.30 -13.08
C ASN A 104 -19.97 20.06 -12.40
N ASP A 105 -19.96 18.90 -13.08
CA ASP A 105 -19.22 17.72 -12.61
C ASP A 105 -17.70 17.95 -12.62
N ALA A 106 -17.18 18.68 -13.62
CA ALA A 106 -15.78 19.09 -13.67
C ALA A 106 -15.42 19.92 -12.44
N LEU A 107 -16.27 20.91 -12.14
CA LEU A 107 -16.01 21.90 -11.10
C LEU A 107 -15.94 21.32 -9.69
N ARG A 108 -16.54 20.16 -9.41
CA ARG A 108 -16.47 19.51 -8.08
C ARG A 108 -15.26 18.57 -7.90
N ARG A 109 -14.45 18.35 -8.93
CA ARG A 109 -13.34 17.39 -8.88
C ARG A 109 -12.14 17.95 -8.11
N ASP A 110 -11.20 17.06 -7.78
CA ASP A 110 -10.09 17.41 -6.90
C ASP A 110 -9.07 18.35 -7.57
N PHE A 111 -8.58 17.99 -8.75
CA PHE A 111 -7.52 18.71 -9.46
C PHE A 111 -7.86 18.94 -10.93
N THR A 112 -7.38 20.06 -11.49
CA THR A 112 -7.62 20.47 -12.88
C THR A 112 -7.28 19.36 -13.87
N ILE A 113 -6.15 18.69 -13.67
CA ILE A 113 -5.69 17.56 -14.49
C ILE A 113 -6.58 16.30 -14.45
N ASN A 114 -7.49 16.19 -13.47
CA ASN A 114 -8.46 15.10 -13.38
C ASN A 114 -9.91 15.58 -13.64
N GLY A 115 -10.08 16.88 -13.92
CA GLY A 115 -11.35 17.55 -14.20
C GLY A 115 -11.70 17.64 -15.69
N MET A 116 -10.94 16.96 -16.55
CA MET A 116 -11.18 16.93 -17.99
C MET A 116 -12.03 15.72 -18.38
N PHE A 117 -12.74 15.86 -19.50
CA PHE A 117 -13.46 14.78 -20.15
C PHE A 117 -12.95 14.55 -21.58
N PHE A 118 -13.15 13.35 -22.09
CA PHE A 118 -12.83 13.03 -23.48
C PHE A 118 -14.02 12.39 -24.16
N ASP A 119 -14.37 12.89 -25.34
CA ASP A 119 -15.37 12.32 -26.23
C ASP A 119 -14.69 11.35 -27.21
N PRO A 120 -14.77 10.03 -27.01
CA PRO A 120 -14.13 9.07 -27.91
C PRO A 120 -14.82 8.92 -29.26
N ILE A 121 -15.99 9.52 -29.46
CA ILE A 121 -16.74 9.48 -30.73
C ILE A 121 -16.36 10.67 -31.59
N LYS A 122 -16.32 11.88 -31.01
CA LYS A 122 -15.89 13.10 -31.72
C LYS A 122 -14.37 13.24 -31.80
N GLY A 123 -13.64 12.67 -30.84
CA GLY A 123 -12.19 12.79 -30.73
C GLY A 123 -11.74 14.04 -29.97
N ASP A 124 -12.64 14.70 -29.24
CA ASP A 124 -12.38 16.00 -28.60
C ASP A 124 -12.22 15.89 -27.08
N VAL A 125 -11.39 16.76 -26.52
CA VAL A 125 -11.22 16.93 -25.07
C VAL A 125 -12.08 18.10 -24.61
N LEU A 126 -12.94 17.87 -23.63
CA LEU A 126 -13.72 18.90 -22.98
C LEU A 126 -13.00 19.29 -21.68
N ASP A 127 -12.53 20.54 -21.62
CA ASP A 127 -11.75 21.08 -20.51
C ASP A 127 -12.34 22.40 -20.01
N PHE A 128 -13.10 22.30 -18.92
CA PHE A 128 -13.77 23.45 -18.27
C PHE A 128 -12.92 24.10 -17.17
N VAL A 129 -11.74 23.53 -16.87
CA VAL A 129 -10.97 23.84 -15.64
C VAL A 129 -9.50 24.12 -15.90
N GLU A 130 -9.14 24.40 -17.16
CA GLU A 130 -7.77 24.57 -17.64
C GLU A 130 -6.83 23.39 -17.34
N GLY A 131 -7.37 22.17 -17.27
CA GLY A 131 -6.63 20.93 -17.00
C GLY A 131 -5.53 20.65 -18.01
N GLN A 132 -5.75 20.91 -19.30
CA GLN A 132 -4.73 20.69 -20.35
C GLN A 132 -3.51 21.60 -20.18
N LYS A 133 -3.74 22.85 -19.74
CA LYS A 133 -2.70 23.84 -19.49
C LYS A 133 -1.82 23.42 -18.30
N ASP A 134 -2.43 22.98 -17.20
CA ASP A 134 -1.69 22.47 -16.04
C ASP A 134 -1.01 21.12 -16.34
N LEU A 135 -1.63 20.27 -17.15
CA LEU A 135 -1.03 19.01 -17.62
C LEU A 135 0.27 19.27 -18.41
N LYS A 136 0.22 20.21 -19.36
CA LYS A 136 1.40 20.65 -20.14
C LYS A 136 2.49 21.25 -19.26
N LYS A 137 2.11 22.01 -18.22
CA LYS A 137 3.03 22.61 -17.25
C LYS A 137 3.51 21.64 -16.16
N LYS A 138 2.97 20.42 -16.10
CA LYS A 138 3.23 19.41 -15.06
C LYS A 138 2.91 19.92 -13.65
N ILE A 139 1.71 20.50 -13.48
CA ILE A 139 1.23 21.10 -12.23
C ILE A 139 0.04 20.31 -11.66
N ILE A 140 0.05 20.09 -10.34
CA ILE A 140 -1.11 19.66 -9.56
C ILE A 140 -1.74 20.91 -8.94
N ARG A 141 -2.93 21.29 -9.40
CA ARG A 141 -3.70 22.45 -8.92
C ARG A 141 -5.12 22.02 -8.57
N THR A 142 -5.65 22.50 -7.46
CA THR A 142 -7.07 22.30 -7.11
C THR A 142 -8.00 23.02 -8.09
N ILE A 143 -9.22 22.50 -8.27
CA ILE A 143 -10.26 23.21 -9.02
C ILE A 143 -10.97 24.19 -8.08
N GLY A 144 -11.00 25.48 -8.45
CA GLY A 144 -11.52 26.55 -7.62
C GLY A 144 -10.53 26.97 -6.52
N ASP A 145 -11.06 27.50 -5.41
CA ASP A 145 -10.25 27.87 -4.25
C ASP A 145 -9.64 26.63 -3.57
N ALA A 146 -8.37 26.73 -3.19
CA ALA A 146 -7.62 25.60 -2.63
C ALA A 146 -8.06 25.26 -1.19
N ASP A 147 -8.38 26.26 -0.38
CA ASP A 147 -8.83 26.03 1.00
C ASP A 147 -10.23 25.42 1.03
N GLU A 148 -11.15 25.93 0.22
CA GLU A 148 -12.49 25.36 0.05
C GLU A 148 -12.42 23.93 -0.48
N ARG A 149 -11.69 23.70 -1.58
CA ARG A 149 -11.60 22.38 -2.21
C ARG A 149 -11.01 21.32 -1.29
N LEU A 150 -10.00 21.67 -0.49
CA LEU A 150 -9.42 20.76 0.50
C LEU A 150 -10.28 20.63 1.76
N GLY A 151 -11.13 21.62 2.05
CA GLY A 151 -12.09 21.60 3.14
C GLY A 151 -13.26 20.63 2.92
N GLU A 152 -13.64 20.39 1.67
CA GLU A 152 -14.68 19.44 1.29
C GLU A 152 -14.27 17.96 1.51
N ASP A 153 -13.06 17.56 1.09
CA ASP A 153 -12.50 16.23 1.35
C ASP A 153 -11.01 16.35 1.70
N TYR A 154 -10.69 16.22 2.99
CA TYR A 154 -9.32 16.38 3.49
C TYR A 154 -8.36 15.34 2.91
N LEU A 155 -8.85 14.20 2.38
CA LEU A 155 -8.01 13.22 1.70
C LEU A 155 -7.35 13.79 0.44
N ARG A 156 -7.92 14.83 -0.17
CA ARG A 156 -7.35 15.51 -1.34
C ARG A 156 -5.93 16.04 -1.06
N MET A 157 -5.61 16.40 0.18
CA MET A 157 -4.25 16.79 0.55
C MET A 157 -3.25 15.66 0.28
N LEU A 158 -3.56 14.44 0.73
CA LEU A 158 -2.71 13.28 0.54
C LEU A 158 -2.69 12.82 -0.93
N ARG A 159 -3.83 12.94 -1.64
CA ARG A 159 -3.90 12.70 -3.09
C ARG A 159 -3.01 13.64 -3.89
N ALA A 160 -2.91 14.93 -3.51
CA ALA A 160 -2.02 15.89 -4.18
C ALA A 160 -0.56 15.43 -4.07
N VAL A 161 -0.14 15.01 -2.87
CA VAL A 161 1.20 14.46 -2.59
C VAL A 161 1.44 13.18 -3.37
N ARG A 162 0.48 12.25 -3.38
CA ARG A 162 0.53 11.02 -4.20
C ARG A 162 0.72 11.36 -5.67
N PHE A 163 -0.13 12.20 -6.24
CA PHE A 163 -0.07 12.53 -7.67
C PHE A 163 1.23 13.25 -8.04
N ALA A 164 1.74 14.14 -7.19
CA ALA A 164 3.04 14.76 -7.41
C ALA A 164 4.18 13.73 -7.49
N GLY A 165 4.13 12.66 -6.69
CA GLY A 165 5.07 11.53 -6.75
C GLY A 165 4.82 10.57 -7.93
N GLN A 166 3.56 10.30 -8.27
CA GLN A 166 3.18 9.36 -9.33
C GLN A 166 3.44 9.92 -10.73
N LEU A 167 3.11 11.21 -10.95
CA LEU A 167 3.21 11.87 -12.24
C LEU A 167 4.52 12.66 -12.41
N ASP A 168 5.30 12.80 -11.34
CA ASP A 168 6.46 13.70 -11.25
C ASP A 168 6.11 15.19 -11.47
N PHE A 169 4.92 15.59 -11.03
CA PHE A 169 4.43 16.96 -11.17
C PHE A 169 4.83 17.81 -9.95
N LYS A 170 4.74 19.14 -10.07
CA LYS A 170 4.87 20.08 -8.95
C LYS A 170 3.48 20.42 -8.44
N ILE A 171 3.33 20.59 -7.12
CA ILE A 171 2.10 21.13 -6.55
C ILE A 171 2.13 22.65 -6.71
N GLU A 172 1.02 23.22 -7.14
CA GLU A 172 0.83 24.66 -7.29
C GLU A 172 0.97 25.39 -5.94
N LYS A 173 1.42 26.65 -5.96
CA LYS A 173 1.82 27.37 -4.73
C LYS A 173 0.66 27.53 -3.75
N ASN A 174 -0.51 27.96 -4.20
CA ASN A 174 -1.68 28.17 -3.34
C ASN A 174 -2.23 26.83 -2.83
N THR A 175 -2.25 25.82 -3.70
CA THR A 175 -2.61 24.44 -3.35
C THR A 175 -1.70 23.89 -2.25
N LEU A 176 -0.38 24.06 -2.39
CA LEU A 176 0.60 23.63 -1.40
C LEU A 176 0.47 24.39 -0.07
N ALA A 177 0.23 25.70 -0.14
CA ALA A 177 0.02 26.53 1.05
C ALA A 177 -1.26 26.12 1.80
N ALA A 178 -2.35 25.82 1.09
CA ALA A 178 -3.60 25.35 1.67
C ALA A 178 -3.43 23.98 2.34
N ILE A 179 -2.69 23.04 1.72
CA ILE A 179 -2.33 21.76 2.36
C ILE A 179 -1.59 22.01 3.68
N LYS A 180 -0.59 22.90 3.69
CA LYS A 180 0.16 23.23 4.92
C LYS A 180 -0.68 23.91 5.99
N ARG A 181 -1.72 24.67 5.63
CA ARG A 181 -2.64 25.25 6.62
C ARG A 181 -3.58 24.21 7.22
N ARG A 182 -4.02 23.24 6.41
CA ARG A 182 -5.10 22.29 6.77
C ARG A 182 -4.62 20.90 7.16
N HIS A 183 -3.31 20.63 7.16
CA HIS A 183 -2.76 19.28 7.31
C HIS A 183 -3.32 18.51 8.53
N SER A 184 -3.59 19.19 9.65
CA SER A 184 -4.16 18.59 10.88
C SER A 184 -5.55 17.96 10.67
N SER A 185 -6.32 18.46 9.70
CA SER A 185 -7.65 17.93 9.37
C SER A 185 -7.59 16.53 8.72
N ILE A 186 -6.41 16.05 8.33
CA ILE A 186 -6.25 14.69 7.80
C ILE A 186 -6.68 13.61 8.81
N THR A 187 -6.59 13.91 10.11
CA THR A 187 -7.00 13.02 11.20
C THR A 187 -8.49 12.72 11.22
N LYS A 188 -9.31 13.55 10.55
CA LYS A 188 -10.76 13.31 10.37
C LYS A 188 -11.05 12.24 9.32
N ILE A 189 -10.08 11.88 8.50
CA ILE A 189 -10.24 10.86 7.46
C ILE A 189 -10.01 9.47 8.05
N SER A 190 -10.84 8.52 7.65
CA SER A 190 -10.71 7.11 8.01
C SER A 190 -9.33 6.55 7.61
N GLY A 191 -8.69 5.85 8.54
CA GLY A 191 -7.40 5.20 8.38
C GLY A 191 -7.22 4.40 7.10
N GLU A 192 -8.25 3.64 6.71
CA GLU A 192 -8.23 2.78 5.52
C GLU A 192 -8.02 3.60 4.24
N ARG A 193 -8.62 4.80 4.17
CA ARG A 193 -8.44 5.71 3.03
C ARG A 193 -7.03 6.31 3.01
N ILE A 194 -6.50 6.66 4.18
CA ILE A 194 -5.12 7.13 4.30
C ILE A 194 -4.16 6.03 3.84
N ALA A 195 -4.38 4.79 4.30
CA ALA A 195 -3.57 3.63 3.93
C ALA A 195 -3.55 3.41 2.41
N MET A 196 -4.70 3.45 1.72
CA MET A 196 -4.76 3.29 0.26
C MET A 196 -3.95 4.35 -0.51
N GLU A 197 -4.00 5.60 -0.05
CA GLU A 197 -3.24 6.69 -0.66
C GLU A 197 -1.73 6.57 -0.36
N LEU A 198 -1.35 6.13 0.85
CA LEU A 198 0.05 5.87 1.22
C LEU A 198 0.63 4.68 0.44
N GLU A 199 -0.14 3.60 0.28
CA GLU A 199 0.26 2.44 -0.52
C GLU A 199 0.54 2.83 -1.97
N SER A 200 -0.35 3.62 -2.56
CA SER A 200 -0.14 4.17 -3.91
C SER A 200 1.05 5.12 -4.00
N LEU A 201 1.26 5.96 -2.97
CA LEU A 201 2.41 6.87 -2.88
C LEU A 201 3.74 6.10 -2.79
N MET A 202 3.79 5.03 -2.00
CA MET A 202 4.99 4.22 -1.80
C MET A 202 5.33 3.37 -3.03
N ALA A 203 4.32 2.97 -3.81
CA ALA A 203 4.48 2.30 -5.10
C ALA A 203 4.80 3.26 -6.26
N ALA A 204 4.73 4.58 -6.06
CA ALA A 204 4.89 5.57 -7.12
C ALA A 204 6.31 5.61 -7.72
N ALA A 205 6.40 5.93 -9.02
CA ALA A 205 7.69 6.02 -9.73
C ALA A 205 8.66 7.03 -9.10
N LYS A 206 8.17 8.17 -8.58
CA LYS A 206 8.95 9.15 -7.81
C LYS A 206 8.56 9.15 -6.33
N ARG A 207 8.40 7.96 -5.74
CA ARG A 207 8.09 7.76 -4.30
C ARG A 207 8.93 8.58 -3.34
N ILE A 208 10.24 8.78 -3.59
CA ILE A 208 11.10 9.60 -2.71
C ILE A 208 10.67 11.08 -2.72
N LYS A 209 10.30 11.61 -3.89
CA LYS A 209 9.80 12.99 -4.03
C LYS A 209 8.46 13.14 -3.31
N GLY A 210 7.57 12.16 -3.50
CA GLY A 210 6.28 12.15 -2.83
C GLY A 210 6.40 12.04 -1.30
N LEU A 211 7.30 11.19 -0.78
CA LEU A 211 7.57 11.10 0.66
C LEU A 211 8.18 12.40 1.22
N LYS A 212 9.05 13.08 0.47
CA LYS A 212 9.53 14.43 0.87
C LYS A 212 8.37 15.41 1.02
N LEU A 213 7.48 15.47 0.04
CA LEU A 213 6.29 16.31 0.10
C LEU A 213 5.36 15.91 1.26
N PHE A 214 5.20 14.62 1.53
CA PHE A 214 4.42 14.10 2.65
C PHE A 214 4.92 14.62 4.01
N VAL A 215 6.24 14.74 4.17
CA VAL A 215 6.88 15.32 5.36
C VAL A 215 6.80 16.85 5.37
N GLU A 216 7.20 17.50 4.27
CA GLU A 216 7.24 18.96 4.14
C GLU A 216 5.87 19.64 4.28
N THR A 217 4.79 18.92 3.98
CA THR A 217 3.41 19.39 4.14
C THR A 217 2.88 19.29 5.57
N GLY A 218 3.57 18.57 6.46
CA GLY A 218 3.11 18.30 7.82
C GLY A 218 2.20 17.08 7.95
N LEU A 219 1.72 16.49 6.84
CA LEU A 219 0.82 15.33 6.88
C LEU A 219 1.44 14.12 7.61
N ALA A 220 2.74 13.88 7.42
CA ALA A 220 3.46 12.80 8.10
C ALA A 220 3.40 12.93 9.62
N LYS A 221 3.51 14.15 10.16
CA LYS A 221 3.50 14.42 11.60
C LYS A 221 2.13 14.15 12.21
N GLU A 222 1.06 14.48 11.48
CA GLU A 222 -0.31 14.29 11.96
C GLU A 222 -0.75 12.84 11.89
N ILE A 223 -0.37 12.11 10.83
CA ILE A 223 -0.71 10.70 10.67
C ILE A 223 0.16 9.81 11.56
N PHE A 224 1.46 10.12 11.67
CA PHE A 224 2.42 9.31 12.43
C PHE A 224 3.22 10.15 13.43
N PRO A 225 2.63 10.49 14.59
CA PRO A 225 3.28 11.31 15.60
C PRO A 225 4.62 10.75 16.14
N ALA A 226 4.89 9.44 16.04
CA ALA A 226 6.17 8.85 16.44
C ALA A 226 7.32 9.11 15.46
N LEU A 227 7.04 9.51 14.21
CA LEU A 227 8.08 9.69 13.20
C LEU A 227 8.91 10.97 13.37
N ARG A 228 8.47 11.93 14.21
CA ARG A 228 9.10 13.24 14.55
C ARG A 228 10.47 13.49 13.88
N ASP A 229 11.54 13.18 14.59
CA ASP A 229 12.94 13.34 14.21
C ASP A 229 13.50 12.11 13.47
N LYS A 230 12.82 10.96 13.60
CA LYS A 230 13.19 9.66 13.01
C LYS A 230 12.89 9.57 11.50
N VAL A 231 12.01 10.43 10.98
CA VAL A 231 11.54 10.39 9.58
C VAL A 231 12.68 10.52 8.57
N THR A 232 13.72 11.29 8.89
CA THR A 232 14.88 11.48 8.00
C THR A 232 15.65 10.18 7.81
N LEU A 233 15.83 9.40 8.88
CA LEU A 233 16.46 8.08 8.80
C LEU A 233 15.60 7.15 7.94
N GLY A 234 14.31 7.06 8.23
CA GLY A 234 13.39 6.19 7.48
C GLY A 234 13.35 6.52 5.98
N MET A 235 13.35 7.80 5.62
CA MET A 235 13.45 8.24 4.23
C MET A 235 14.78 7.87 3.57
N ASN A 236 15.89 7.91 4.31
CA ASN A 236 17.20 7.49 3.79
C ASN A 236 17.27 5.98 3.58
N VAL A 237 16.69 5.19 4.49
CA VAL A 237 16.54 3.73 4.34
C VAL A 237 15.72 3.41 3.10
N PHE A 238 14.58 4.08 2.94
CA PHE A 238 13.65 3.85 1.83
C PHE A 238 14.26 4.14 0.44
N LYS A 239 15.23 5.07 0.34
CA LYS A 239 15.99 5.32 -0.92
C LYS A 239 16.75 4.09 -1.42
N HIS A 240 17.06 3.14 -0.54
CA HIS A 240 17.84 1.95 -0.87
C HIS A 240 16.99 0.72 -1.18
N PHE A 241 15.67 0.82 -1.09
CA PHE A 241 14.78 -0.30 -1.39
C PHE A 241 14.61 -0.53 -2.90
N PRO A 242 14.29 -1.77 -3.32
CA PRO A 242 13.98 -2.12 -4.71
C PRO A 242 12.82 -1.32 -5.31
N LYS A 243 12.57 -1.36 -6.62
CA LYS A 243 11.43 -0.61 -7.20
C LYS A 243 10.08 -1.23 -6.83
N ASP A 244 10.05 -2.54 -6.72
CA ASP A 244 8.93 -3.43 -6.38
C ASP A 244 8.73 -3.59 -4.85
N THR A 245 9.05 -2.56 -4.08
CA THR A 245 8.87 -2.55 -2.61
C THR A 245 7.41 -2.74 -2.23
N THR A 246 7.16 -3.70 -1.34
CA THR A 246 5.86 -3.92 -0.70
C THR A 246 5.50 -2.74 0.21
N PHE A 247 4.21 -2.53 0.45
CA PHE A 247 3.76 -1.50 1.38
C PHE A 247 4.31 -1.73 2.80
N GLU A 248 4.40 -2.99 3.21
CA GLU A 248 4.85 -3.42 4.53
C GLU A 248 6.35 -3.12 4.74
N LEU A 249 7.19 -3.43 3.74
CA LEU A 249 8.61 -3.05 3.77
C LEU A 249 8.77 -1.53 3.77
N ALA A 250 7.96 -0.81 2.99
CA ALA A 250 8.00 0.65 2.95
C ALA A 250 7.70 1.28 4.33
N ILE A 251 6.64 0.81 4.99
CA ILE A 251 6.26 1.24 6.34
C ILE A 251 7.32 0.85 7.37
N ALA A 252 7.78 -0.40 7.36
CA ALA A 252 8.84 -0.85 8.28
C ALA A 252 10.14 -0.05 8.10
N GLY A 253 10.47 0.31 6.86
CA GLY A 253 11.60 1.19 6.56
C GLY A 253 11.40 2.61 7.09
N LEU A 254 10.19 3.17 6.98
CA LEU A 254 9.89 4.50 7.50
C LEU A 254 9.99 4.55 9.04
N PHE A 255 9.55 3.49 9.71
CA PHE A 255 9.56 3.33 11.17
C PHE A 255 10.83 2.67 11.71
N CYS A 256 11.88 2.46 10.90
CA CYS A 256 13.04 1.68 11.31
C CYS A 256 13.81 2.25 12.52
N GLY A 257 13.69 3.56 12.75
CA GLY A 257 14.28 4.25 13.90
C GLY A 257 13.38 4.29 15.15
N CYS A 258 12.16 3.76 15.07
CA CYS A 258 11.25 3.68 16.20
C CYS A 258 11.45 2.39 16.99
N ASP A 259 11.02 2.42 18.25
CA ASP A 259 10.78 1.17 18.97
C ASP A 259 9.64 0.39 18.27
N THR A 260 9.68 -0.94 18.34
CA THR A 260 8.71 -1.78 17.64
C THR A 260 7.29 -1.54 18.16
N ASP A 261 7.10 -1.48 19.48
CA ASP A 261 5.77 -1.32 20.07
C ASP A 261 5.22 0.09 19.79
N GLU A 262 6.06 1.12 19.90
CA GLU A 262 5.72 2.50 19.53
C GLU A 262 5.28 2.61 18.07
N ALA A 263 6.03 1.95 17.16
CA ALA A 263 5.72 1.92 15.74
C ALA A 263 4.38 1.22 15.48
N MET A 264 4.16 0.04 16.07
CA MET A 264 2.94 -0.73 15.89
C MET A 264 1.71 0.02 16.41
N GLN A 265 1.81 0.69 17.57
CA GLN A 265 0.74 1.55 18.09
C GLN A 265 0.41 2.70 17.15
N ASN A 266 1.42 3.34 16.55
CA ASN A 266 1.19 4.44 15.59
C ASN A 266 0.51 3.97 14.30
N LEU A 267 0.65 2.70 13.92
CA LEU A 267 0.04 2.15 12.72
C LEU A 267 -1.45 1.79 12.90
N GLU A 268 -1.97 1.76 14.12
CA GLU A 268 -3.40 1.53 14.38
C GLU A 268 -4.30 2.55 13.67
N VAL A 269 -3.81 3.79 13.50
CA VAL A 269 -4.50 4.85 12.77
C VAL A 269 -4.88 4.45 11.35
N LEU A 270 -4.11 3.56 10.71
CA LEU A 270 -4.32 3.13 9.32
C LEU A 270 -5.35 2.00 9.18
N LYS A 271 -5.73 1.34 10.28
CA LYS A 271 -6.67 0.22 10.30
C LYS A 271 -6.33 -0.88 9.28
N LEU A 272 -5.05 -1.25 9.23
CA LEU A 272 -4.53 -2.29 8.34
C LEU A 272 -5.08 -3.67 8.73
N SER A 273 -5.08 -4.61 7.79
CA SER A 273 -5.46 -6.00 8.08
C SER A 273 -4.45 -6.66 9.02
N THR A 274 -4.91 -7.65 9.79
CA THR A 274 -4.06 -8.41 10.72
C THR A 274 -2.85 -9.04 10.03
N SER A 275 -2.99 -9.47 8.78
CA SER A 275 -1.88 -10.03 8.01
C SER A 275 -0.81 -8.97 7.71
N LYS A 276 -1.21 -7.76 7.32
CA LYS A 276 -0.27 -6.65 7.07
C LYS A 276 0.44 -6.23 8.36
N LEU A 277 -0.28 -6.15 9.47
CA LEU A 277 0.30 -5.83 10.78
C LEU A 277 1.31 -6.89 11.25
N LYS A 278 0.99 -8.18 11.11
CA LYS A 278 1.93 -9.27 11.44
C LYS A 278 3.21 -9.21 10.60
N TYR A 279 3.08 -8.87 9.31
CA TYR A 279 4.22 -8.69 8.43
C TYR A 279 5.10 -7.51 8.90
N ILE A 280 4.52 -6.32 9.09
CA ILE A 280 5.27 -5.14 9.54
C ILE A 280 5.93 -5.40 10.90
N ASN A 281 5.22 -6.01 11.85
CA ASN A 281 5.76 -6.37 13.15
C ASN A 281 6.97 -7.30 13.02
N PHE A 282 6.86 -8.36 12.20
CA PHE A 282 7.99 -9.27 11.96
C PHE A 282 9.22 -8.53 11.44
N LEU A 283 9.06 -7.62 10.48
CA LEU A 283 10.16 -6.85 9.91
C LEU A 283 10.83 -5.96 10.96
N LEU A 284 10.02 -5.23 11.75
CA LEU A 284 10.53 -4.38 12.80
C LEU A 284 11.22 -5.21 13.89
N GLU A 285 10.52 -6.17 14.49
CA GLU A 285 11.03 -6.98 15.60
C GLU A 285 12.32 -7.74 15.25
N LYS A 286 12.45 -8.23 14.00
CA LYS A 286 13.61 -9.03 13.58
C LYS A 286 14.71 -8.24 12.89
N ARG A 287 14.59 -6.91 12.69
CA ARG A 287 15.58 -6.10 11.95
C ARG A 287 17.01 -6.30 12.42
N GLU A 288 17.22 -6.31 13.74
CA GLU A 288 18.55 -6.47 14.33
C GLU A 288 19.07 -7.90 14.36
N TYR A 289 18.20 -8.89 14.07
CA TYR A 289 18.58 -10.30 14.08
C TYR A 289 19.70 -10.61 13.08
N LEU A 290 19.79 -9.83 11.99
CA LEU A 290 20.83 -9.97 10.96
C LEU A 290 22.11 -9.17 11.26
N ASN A 291 22.24 -8.56 12.45
CA ASN A 291 23.45 -7.84 12.88
C ASN A 291 24.56 -8.77 13.38
N LYS A 292 24.20 -10.00 13.76
CA LYS A 292 25.11 -10.99 14.32
C LYS A 292 25.42 -12.11 13.34
N THR A 293 26.48 -12.87 13.62
CA THR A 293 26.72 -14.14 12.93
C THR A 293 25.68 -15.16 13.35
N LEU A 294 24.98 -15.75 12.39
CA LEU A 294 23.96 -16.78 12.62
C LEU A 294 24.55 -18.18 12.53
N SER A 295 24.18 -19.05 13.47
CA SER A 295 24.36 -20.50 13.33
C SER A 295 23.56 -21.05 12.14
N LEU A 296 23.81 -22.31 11.73
CA LEU A 296 23.05 -22.92 10.64
C LEU A 296 21.56 -23.05 11.00
N ALA A 297 21.24 -23.43 12.25
CA ALA A 297 19.88 -23.54 12.73
C ALA A 297 19.15 -22.20 12.72
N GLU A 298 19.74 -21.15 13.29
CA GLU A 298 19.16 -19.79 13.28
C GLU A 298 18.95 -19.29 11.85
N LEU A 299 19.90 -19.56 10.94
CA LEU A 299 19.78 -19.18 9.55
C LEU A 299 18.61 -19.92 8.87
N LYS A 300 18.47 -21.23 9.05
CA LYS A 300 17.31 -21.99 8.52
C LYS A 300 15.99 -21.48 9.09
N MET A 301 15.94 -21.17 10.38
CA MET A 301 14.74 -20.65 11.04
C MET A 301 14.28 -19.31 10.49
N ILE A 302 15.22 -18.38 10.22
CA ILE A 302 14.87 -17.05 9.71
C ILE A 302 14.60 -17.06 8.20
N VAL A 303 15.36 -17.82 7.41
CA VAL A 303 15.18 -17.93 5.95
C VAL A 303 13.88 -18.62 5.59
N SER A 304 13.40 -19.54 6.43
CA SER A 304 12.11 -20.21 6.24
C SER A 304 10.89 -19.36 6.61
N GLN A 305 11.09 -18.11 7.03
CA GLN A 305 9.98 -17.16 7.23
C GLN A 305 9.57 -16.57 5.88
N PRO A 306 8.26 -16.35 5.64
CA PRO A 306 7.76 -15.85 4.35
C PRO A 306 8.29 -14.46 3.98
N TYR A 307 8.77 -13.70 4.97
CA TYR A 307 9.14 -12.29 4.85
C TYR A 307 10.66 -12.05 4.90
N TYR A 308 11.47 -13.11 4.77
CA TYR A 308 12.93 -13.02 4.92
C TYR A 308 13.58 -12.05 3.94
N GLU A 309 13.19 -12.06 2.67
CA GLU A 309 13.79 -11.20 1.63
C GLU A 309 13.56 -9.71 1.95
N ASP A 310 12.37 -9.35 2.43
CA ASP A 310 12.06 -7.98 2.86
C ASP A 310 12.78 -7.62 4.16
N LEU A 311 12.96 -8.56 5.09
CA LEU A 311 13.80 -8.35 6.28
C LEU A 311 15.25 -8.06 5.90
N PHE A 312 15.81 -8.81 4.95
CA PHE A 312 17.13 -8.56 4.42
C PHE A 312 17.22 -7.19 3.72
N ALA A 313 16.22 -6.84 2.91
CA ALA A 313 16.15 -5.55 2.23
C ALA A 313 16.07 -4.37 3.22
N LEU A 314 15.26 -4.51 4.28
CA LEU A 314 15.15 -3.56 5.39
C LEU A 314 16.51 -3.34 6.03
N GLN A 315 17.17 -4.42 6.45
CA GLN A 315 18.45 -4.31 7.17
C GLN A 315 19.57 -3.76 6.28
N LYS A 316 19.58 -4.14 5.01
CA LYS A 316 20.50 -3.56 4.02
C LYS A 316 20.25 -2.07 3.83
N GLY A 317 18.99 -1.64 3.83
CA GLY A 317 18.61 -0.22 3.76
C GLY A 317 19.10 0.57 4.98
N ILE A 318 18.90 0.02 6.18
CA ILE A 318 19.37 0.59 7.46
C ILE A 318 20.90 0.76 7.43
N PHE A 319 21.64 -0.31 7.13
CA PHE A 319 23.10 -0.24 7.09
C PHE A 319 23.63 0.79 6.09
N LYS A 320 22.99 0.91 4.92
CA LYS A 320 23.37 1.93 3.93
C LYS A 320 23.08 3.35 4.40
N ALA A 321 21.91 3.59 5.00
CA ALA A 321 21.54 4.90 5.53
C ALA A 321 22.50 5.35 6.64
N GLU A 322 22.96 4.41 7.47
CA GLU A 322 23.91 4.62 8.56
C GLU A 322 25.38 4.55 8.13
N ARG A 323 25.65 4.31 6.83
CA ARG A 323 27.02 4.13 6.28
C ARG A 323 27.82 2.99 6.93
N LYS A 324 27.15 1.94 7.41
CA LYS A 324 27.77 0.71 7.93
C LYS A 324 28.26 -0.21 6.81
N LYS A 325 29.30 -1.00 7.08
CA LYS A 325 29.82 -2.00 6.14
C LYS A 325 28.81 -3.14 5.93
N LEU A 326 28.60 -3.53 4.68
CA LEU A 326 27.65 -4.58 4.31
C LEU A 326 28.25 -6.01 4.34
N THR A 327 29.54 -6.17 4.60
CA THR A 327 30.27 -7.44 4.41
C THR A 327 29.64 -8.61 5.19
N ALA A 328 29.34 -8.40 6.47
CA ALA A 328 28.72 -9.43 7.32
C ALA A 328 27.31 -9.78 6.84
N LEU A 329 26.48 -8.77 6.55
CA LEU A 329 25.12 -8.96 6.06
C LEU A 329 25.09 -9.68 4.69
N MET A 330 26.01 -9.34 3.79
CA MET A 330 26.17 -10.02 2.49
C MET A 330 26.68 -11.46 2.63
N ALA A 331 27.49 -11.76 3.66
CA ALA A 331 27.89 -13.12 3.96
C ALA A 331 26.70 -13.96 4.46
N ILE A 332 25.83 -13.40 5.29
CA ILE A 332 24.57 -14.04 5.70
C ILE A 332 23.70 -14.35 4.48
N ASN A 333 23.51 -13.39 3.57
CA ASN A 333 22.71 -13.61 2.36
C ASN A 333 23.30 -14.69 1.44
N ARG A 334 24.62 -14.74 1.27
CA ARG A 334 25.27 -15.82 0.50
C ARG A 334 25.01 -17.19 1.13
N ARG A 335 25.10 -17.29 2.45
CA ARG A 335 24.78 -18.53 3.18
C ARG A 335 23.30 -18.87 3.08
N ALA A 336 22.39 -17.89 3.12
CA ALA A 336 20.96 -18.13 2.94
C ALA A 336 20.65 -18.69 1.55
N LYS A 337 21.27 -18.10 0.50
CA LYS A 337 21.12 -18.58 -0.88
C LYS A 337 21.65 -19.99 -1.10
N SER A 338 22.70 -20.42 -0.40
CA SER A 338 23.19 -21.81 -0.50
C SER A 338 22.27 -22.83 0.18
N LEU A 339 21.24 -22.38 0.92
CA LEU A 339 20.17 -23.22 1.45
C LEU A 339 18.97 -23.34 0.51
N ALA A 340 18.96 -22.63 -0.62
CA ALA A 340 17.89 -22.75 -1.61
C ALA A 340 17.75 -24.20 -2.09
N GLY A 341 16.52 -24.70 -2.15
CA GLY A 341 16.23 -26.10 -2.50
C GLY A 341 16.49 -27.13 -1.39
N LYS A 342 17.01 -26.72 -0.23
CA LYS A 342 17.15 -27.61 0.94
C LYS A 342 15.91 -27.55 1.83
N GLU A 343 15.69 -28.61 2.60
CA GLU A 343 14.65 -28.63 3.63
C GLU A 343 15.03 -27.71 4.80
N LEU A 344 14.31 -26.59 4.94
CA LEU A 344 14.58 -25.58 5.97
C LEU A 344 13.80 -25.79 7.27
N LYS A 345 12.68 -26.52 7.20
CA LYS A 345 11.79 -26.85 8.32
C LYS A 345 11.50 -28.36 8.30
N PRO A 346 12.49 -29.22 8.59
CA PRO A 346 12.28 -30.66 8.65
C PRO A 346 11.29 -31.03 9.76
N LYS A 347 10.57 -32.14 9.60
CA LYS A 347 9.72 -32.66 10.67
C LYS A 347 10.59 -33.06 11.88
N PRO A 348 10.16 -32.78 13.12
CA PRO A 348 10.85 -33.25 14.31
C PRO A 348 11.08 -34.77 14.26
N LEU A 349 12.28 -35.22 14.63
CA LEU A 349 12.64 -36.64 14.62
C LEU A 349 11.91 -37.43 15.72
N LEU A 350 11.61 -36.79 16.85
CA LEU A 350 10.88 -37.38 17.96
C LEU A 350 9.72 -36.46 18.36
N ASN A 351 8.59 -37.06 18.74
CA ASN A 351 7.46 -36.35 19.34
C ASN A 351 7.55 -36.35 20.88
N GLY A 352 6.66 -35.60 21.55
CA GLY A 352 6.67 -35.48 23.01
C GLY A 352 6.49 -36.82 23.75
N HIS A 353 5.67 -37.74 23.23
CA HIS A 353 5.47 -39.07 23.81
C HIS A 353 6.74 -39.92 23.71
N GLU A 354 7.44 -39.88 22.57
CA GLU A 354 8.72 -40.57 22.38
C GLU A 354 9.79 -40.02 23.32
N ILE A 355 9.82 -38.70 23.58
CA ILE A 355 10.75 -38.09 24.54
C ILE A 355 10.45 -38.52 25.98
N MET A 356 9.17 -38.57 26.37
CA MET A 356 8.76 -39.05 27.71
C MET A 356 9.10 -40.54 27.91
N ALA A 357 8.94 -41.36 26.87
CA ALA A 357 9.30 -42.78 26.92
C ALA A 357 10.80 -43.02 27.17
N LEU A 358 11.66 -42.03 26.87
CA LEU A 358 13.10 -42.07 27.15
C LEU A 358 13.46 -41.57 28.57
N GLY A 359 12.45 -41.28 29.41
CA GLY A 359 12.64 -40.94 30.83
C GLY A 359 12.69 -39.44 31.13
N ALA A 360 12.17 -38.59 30.23
CA ALA A 360 11.92 -37.17 30.49
C ALA A 360 10.58 -36.97 31.22
N GLU A 361 10.55 -36.01 32.14
CA GLU A 361 9.38 -35.64 32.93
C GLU A 361 8.39 -34.80 32.11
N ALA A 362 7.11 -35.13 32.21
CA ALA A 362 6.05 -34.41 31.51
C ALA A 362 6.02 -32.92 31.94
N GLY A 363 5.81 -32.03 30.97
CA GLY A 363 5.73 -30.58 31.21
C GLY A 363 6.89 -29.80 30.61
N PRO A 364 7.41 -28.76 31.28
CA PRO A 364 8.42 -27.85 30.72
C PRO A 364 9.69 -28.53 30.21
N GLN A 365 10.12 -29.63 30.85
CA GLN A 365 11.33 -30.36 30.48
C GLN A 365 11.23 -30.95 29.07
N VAL A 366 10.11 -31.61 28.72
CA VAL A 366 9.87 -32.13 27.35
C VAL A 366 9.88 -31.01 26.32
N GLY A 367 9.28 -29.86 26.65
CA GLY A 367 9.30 -28.69 25.77
C GLY A 367 10.73 -28.17 25.51
N HIS A 368 11.56 -28.14 26.55
CA HIS A 368 12.96 -27.73 26.45
C HIS A 368 13.80 -28.70 25.61
N ILE A 369 13.71 -29.99 25.90
CA ILE A 369 14.37 -31.06 25.13
C ILE A 369 13.94 -31.00 23.66
N SER A 370 12.63 -30.87 23.39
CA SER A 370 12.12 -30.78 22.03
C SER A 370 12.68 -29.60 21.26
N LYS A 371 12.88 -28.45 21.93
CA LYS A 371 13.43 -27.24 21.31
C LYS A 371 14.91 -27.41 20.98
N GLU A 372 15.72 -27.92 21.91
CA GLU A 372 17.14 -28.17 21.68
C GLU A 372 17.38 -29.26 20.62
N LEU A 373 16.64 -30.36 20.69
CA LEU A 373 16.70 -31.45 19.71
C LEU A 373 16.39 -30.92 18.30
N TYR A 374 15.42 -30.01 18.18
CA TYR A 374 15.09 -29.38 16.92
C TYR A 374 16.20 -28.45 16.42
N VAL A 375 16.93 -27.76 17.30
CA VAL A 375 18.11 -26.96 16.94
C VAL A 375 19.25 -27.84 16.42
N GLU A 376 19.50 -28.99 17.05
CA GLU A 376 20.53 -29.95 16.61
C GLU A 376 20.17 -30.59 15.26
N LEU A 377 18.88 -30.89 15.04
CA LEU A 377 18.36 -31.32 13.73
C LEU A 377 18.58 -30.25 12.65
N LEU A 378 18.19 -29.01 12.93
CA LEU A 378 18.38 -27.90 11.98
C LEU A 378 19.87 -27.64 11.68
N SER A 379 20.73 -27.88 12.67
CA SER A 379 22.20 -27.79 12.54
C SER A 379 22.83 -28.95 11.78
N GLU A 380 22.03 -29.92 11.29
CA GLU A 380 22.48 -31.11 10.55
C GLU A 380 23.40 -32.04 11.36
N ARG A 381 23.37 -31.94 12.69
CA ARG A 381 24.13 -32.81 13.61
C ARG A 381 23.40 -34.12 13.91
N LEU A 382 22.07 -34.10 13.83
CA LEU A 382 21.21 -35.28 13.95
C LEU A 382 20.54 -35.56 12.61
N LYS A 383 20.58 -36.83 12.16
CA LYS A 383 20.09 -37.22 10.84
C LYS A 383 18.94 -38.24 10.87
N ASN A 384 18.83 -38.99 11.96
CA ASN A 384 17.83 -40.06 12.08
C ASN A 384 17.30 -40.17 13.52
N LYS A 385 16.20 -40.92 13.69
CA LYS A 385 15.55 -41.12 14.99
C LYS A 385 16.48 -41.74 16.04
N GLU A 386 17.41 -42.60 15.63
CA GLU A 386 18.29 -43.31 16.56
C GLU A 386 19.31 -42.36 17.19
N ASP A 387 19.90 -41.47 16.39
CA ASP A 387 20.78 -40.40 16.87
C ASP A 387 20.03 -39.48 17.84
N ALA A 388 18.78 -39.15 17.52
CA ALA A 388 17.93 -38.30 18.36
C ALA A 388 17.62 -38.95 19.72
N LYS A 389 17.34 -40.26 19.77
CA LYS A 389 17.09 -40.99 21.03
C LYS A 389 18.33 -40.96 21.93
N LYS A 390 19.49 -41.30 21.39
CA LYS A 390 20.77 -41.28 22.12
C LYS A 390 21.11 -39.88 22.64
N TRP A 391 20.80 -38.86 21.85
CA TRP A 391 20.99 -37.47 22.27
C TRP A 391 20.10 -37.13 23.48
N VAL A 392 18.81 -37.50 23.46
CA VAL A 392 17.88 -37.25 24.56
C VAL A 392 18.31 -37.96 25.84
N GLU A 393 18.70 -39.23 25.76
CA GLU A 393 19.20 -39.99 26.92
C GLU A 393 20.42 -39.33 27.56
N ASN A 394 21.37 -38.86 26.74
CA ASN A 394 22.55 -38.15 27.22
C ASN A 394 22.20 -36.78 27.80
N TRP A 395 21.24 -36.07 27.22
CA TRP A 395 20.75 -34.80 27.74
C TRP A 395 20.14 -34.97 29.13
N ILE A 396 19.28 -35.97 29.30
CA ILE A 396 18.62 -36.29 30.58
C ILE A 396 19.67 -36.64 31.64
N LYS A 397 20.66 -37.48 31.30
CA LYS A 397 21.76 -37.84 32.22
C LYS A 397 22.56 -36.63 32.71
N LYS A 398 22.78 -35.63 31.84
CA LYS A 398 23.53 -34.41 32.18
C LYS A 398 22.74 -33.39 33.02
N HIS A 399 21.41 -33.46 33.03
CA HIS A 399 20.54 -32.49 33.70
C HIS A 399 19.72 -33.12 34.84
N LYS A 400 19.97 -34.39 35.18
CA LYS A 400 19.45 -35.08 36.38
C LYS A 400 20.40 -35.00 37.60
N SER A 401 21.56 -34.35 37.43
CA SER A 401 22.50 -33.95 38.49
C SER A 401 22.34 -32.47 38.77
#